data_AF-E4TZ38-F1
#
_entry.id   AF-E4TZ38-F1
#
_cell.length_a   1.000
_cell.length_b   1.000
_cell.length_c   1.000
_cell.angle_alpha   90.00
_cell.angle_beta   90.00
_cell.angle_gamma   90.00
#
_symmetry.space_group_name_H-M   'P 1'
#
loop_
_entity.id
_entity.type
_entity.pdbx_description
1 polymer ?
#
loop_
_entity_poly.entity_id
_entity_poly.type
_entity_poly.pdbx_seq_one_letter_code
_entity_poly.pdbx_strand_id
1 'polypeptide(L)'
;MRATVKGRIAIFHPQGFLDGNNAPSFLTIDDIHATEALNIDMLLVSLKKVIFFNKNGLDVFIRLLDSIRSHKHIAVGLCDYDSAKFVTINKFYGSNLTFSLFRTEKIAELFVPTNKNESKTVLLYNEDASQRSAMAIELFDYGHNPVIAQTKKEFEEKKRNPDLYYAIIEETYLGLFGQKIATRVTGNAIIYTIANFLDAGITDTFNIAYHNNSLNVGFRLFIFDAYKVVSMNVHALNFFTKLASSAAEYNASICFVGMTFEKTPQSFKNDLEDAGIMFFDQMEDILKNKELLQELGGSSGTSSKSTRTLTKALIHELPGFIDATVSTIAMMTNAQAIKESMNIQTLEIKNSKEQYASSIGFYGDLDGMIILIFPKKVATKACELLIGEENNDEEAILDSLAEFVNIIGGRAKALLGEKKHRVDITLPRTYADVDSLLEMAQNRKGVQVDLRFEGSSFIFFLTR
;
A
#
# COMPACT_ATOMS: atom_id res chain seq x y z
N MET A 1 17.78 -4.91 -30.81
CA MET A 1 16.42 -5.50 -30.83
C MET A 1 15.43 -4.44 -30.40
N ARG A 2 14.37 -4.20 -31.19
CA ARG A 2 13.33 -3.22 -30.82
C ARG A 2 12.29 -3.83 -29.89
N ALA A 3 11.86 -3.07 -28.90
CA ALA A 3 10.75 -3.46 -28.04
C ALA A 3 9.41 -3.39 -28.81
N THR A 4 8.56 -4.39 -28.62
CA THR A 4 7.18 -4.37 -29.10
C THR A 4 6.28 -3.72 -28.06
N VAL A 5 5.43 -2.78 -28.48
CA VAL A 5 4.53 -2.07 -27.56
C VAL A 5 3.10 -2.57 -27.70
N LYS A 6 2.48 -2.95 -26.58
CA LYS A 6 1.07 -3.34 -26.50
C LYS A 6 0.49 -2.83 -25.20
N GLY A 7 -0.63 -2.09 -25.26
CA GLY A 7 -1.29 -1.59 -24.05
C GLY A 7 -0.40 -0.77 -23.12
N ARG A 8 0.54 0.02 -23.68
CA ARG A 8 1.56 0.80 -22.95
C ARG A 8 2.61 -0.04 -22.18
N ILE A 9 2.70 -1.33 -22.48
CA ILE A 9 3.80 -2.20 -22.08
C ILE A 9 4.76 -2.33 -23.27
N ALA A 10 6.04 -2.08 -23.04
CA ALA A 10 7.09 -2.43 -23.97
C ALA A 10 7.73 -3.77 -23.58
N ILE A 11 7.93 -4.67 -24.54
CA ILE A 11 8.50 -6.00 -24.29
C ILE A 11 9.67 -6.25 -25.24
N PHE A 12 10.82 -6.62 -24.69
CA PHE A 12 11.94 -7.18 -25.45
C PHE A 12 11.79 -8.71 -25.54
N HIS A 13 12.06 -9.28 -26.71
CA HIS A 13 11.95 -10.71 -26.96
C HIS A 13 13.30 -11.34 -27.35
N PRO A 14 14.27 -11.42 -26.42
CA PRO A 14 15.53 -12.14 -26.66
C PRO A 14 15.28 -13.58 -27.07
N GLN A 15 16.17 -14.13 -27.88
CA GLN A 15 16.05 -15.49 -28.41
C GLN A 15 17.37 -16.25 -28.25
N GLY A 16 17.27 -17.54 -27.96
CA GLY A 16 18.44 -18.42 -27.84
C GLY A 16 19.08 -18.38 -26.46
N PHE A 17 20.40 -18.18 -26.41
CA PHE A 17 21.19 -18.22 -25.18
C PHE A 17 21.48 -16.81 -24.67
N LEU A 18 21.15 -16.55 -23.40
CA LEU A 18 21.50 -15.33 -22.70
C LEU A 18 22.71 -15.59 -21.78
N ASP A 19 23.90 -15.36 -22.31
CA ASP A 19 25.16 -15.37 -21.57
C ASP A 19 25.84 -14.00 -21.63
N GLY A 20 26.92 -13.81 -20.87
CA GLY A 20 27.64 -12.53 -20.81
C GLY A 20 28.28 -12.08 -22.12
N ASN A 21 28.42 -12.97 -23.11
CA ASN A 21 29.03 -12.65 -24.41
C ASN A 21 27.97 -12.25 -25.45
N ASN A 22 26.82 -12.93 -25.43
CA ASN A 22 25.76 -12.76 -26.42
C ASN A 22 24.72 -11.72 -25.96
N ALA A 23 24.47 -11.57 -24.66
CA ALA A 23 23.48 -10.64 -24.12
C ALA A 23 23.67 -9.18 -24.59
N PRO A 24 24.89 -8.61 -24.60
CA PRO A 24 25.12 -7.24 -25.08
C PRO A 24 24.79 -7.03 -26.56
N SER A 25 24.89 -8.09 -27.38
CA SER A 25 24.64 -7.99 -28.83
C SER A 25 23.15 -7.83 -29.19
N PHE A 26 22.25 -8.15 -28.26
CA PHE A 26 20.80 -8.01 -28.49
C PHE A 26 20.31 -6.57 -28.34
N LEU A 27 21.06 -5.69 -27.69
CA LEU A 27 20.65 -4.34 -27.32
C LEU A 27 21.65 -3.31 -27.86
N THR A 28 21.24 -2.53 -28.84
CA THR A 28 22.04 -1.38 -29.32
C THR A 28 21.64 -0.11 -28.58
N ILE A 29 22.53 0.88 -28.54
CA ILE A 29 22.27 2.19 -27.92
C ILE A 29 21.03 2.85 -28.56
N ASP A 30 20.88 2.71 -29.88
CA ASP A 30 19.72 3.23 -30.62
C ASP A 30 18.40 2.58 -30.19
N ASP A 31 18.40 1.27 -29.86
CA ASP A 31 17.20 0.58 -29.37
C ASP A 31 16.78 1.09 -27.99
N ILE A 32 17.76 1.45 -27.14
CA ILE A 32 17.52 1.99 -25.80
C ILE A 32 16.89 3.37 -25.92
N HIS A 33 17.48 4.28 -26.70
CA HIS A 33 16.93 5.62 -26.93
C HIS A 33 15.56 5.59 -27.60
N ALA A 34 15.35 4.67 -28.55
CA ALA A 34 14.03 4.48 -29.15
C ALA A 34 12.98 4.05 -28.10
N THR A 35 13.35 3.20 -27.14
CA THR A 35 12.47 2.77 -26.04
C THR A 35 12.25 3.90 -25.03
N GLU A 36 13.26 4.74 -24.79
CA GLU A 36 13.16 5.96 -24.00
C GLU A 36 12.27 7.04 -24.66
N ALA A 37 12.04 7.00 -25.96
CA ALA A 37 11.08 7.90 -26.60
C ALA A 37 9.62 7.42 -26.48
N LEU A 38 9.37 6.15 -26.09
CA LEU A 38 8.02 5.57 -26.03
C LEU A 38 7.27 5.99 -24.76
N ASN A 39 5.98 6.28 -24.90
CA ASN A 39 5.08 6.56 -23.77
C ASN A 39 4.52 5.23 -23.21
N ILE A 40 5.28 4.62 -22.29
CA ILE A 40 5.02 3.30 -21.71
C ILE A 40 4.94 3.41 -20.19
N ASP A 41 4.16 2.53 -19.56
CA ASP A 41 4.01 2.43 -18.11
C ASP A 41 4.83 1.27 -17.53
N MET A 42 5.19 0.31 -18.39
CA MET A 42 5.93 -0.89 -18.01
C MET A 42 6.90 -1.33 -19.12
N LEU A 43 8.09 -1.80 -18.73
CA LEU A 43 9.09 -2.37 -19.62
C LEU A 43 9.50 -3.77 -19.17
N LEU A 44 9.35 -4.76 -20.05
CA LEU A 44 9.59 -6.16 -19.73
C LEU A 44 10.59 -6.81 -20.69
N VAL A 45 11.21 -7.90 -20.22
CA VAL A 45 11.98 -8.82 -21.06
C VAL A 45 11.33 -10.20 -21.01
N SER A 46 10.85 -10.68 -22.16
CA SER A 46 10.20 -11.97 -22.32
C SER A 46 11.22 -13.08 -22.46
N LEU A 47 11.14 -14.09 -21.58
CA LEU A 47 11.98 -15.28 -21.60
C LEU A 47 11.40 -16.43 -22.43
N LYS A 48 10.28 -16.19 -23.13
CA LYS A 48 9.56 -17.21 -23.90
C LYS A 48 10.41 -17.93 -24.94
N LYS A 49 11.33 -17.21 -25.57
CA LYS A 49 12.23 -17.73 -26.63
C LYS A 49 13.67 -17.95 -26.14
N VAL A 50 13.90 -17.82 -24.83
CA VAL A 50 15.20 -18.03 -24.20
C VAL A 50 15.31 -19.49 -23.79
N ILE A 51 16.27 -20.19 -24.38
CA ILE A 51 16.53 -21.60 -24.14
C ILE A 51 17.31 -21.79 -22.84
N PHE A 52 18.28 -20.90 -22.60
CA PHE A 52 19.13 -20.91 -21.43
C PHE A 52 19.60 -19.50 -21.10
N PHE A 53 19.77 -19.22 -19.80
CA PHE A 53 20.37 -17.98 -19.33
C PHE A 53 21.29 -18.24 -18.13
N ASN A 54 22.33 -17.43 -17.99
CA ASN A 54 23.11 -17.34 -16.77
C ASN A 54 22.95 -15.96 -16.11
N LYS A 55 23.44 -15.81 -14.88
CA LYS A 55 23.35 -14.55 -14.13
C LYS A 55 23.92 -13.37 -14.91
N ASN A 56 25.08 -13.54 -15.53
CA ASN A 56 25.74 -12.47 -16.30
C ASN A 56 24.91 -12.02 -17.51
N GLY A 57 24.25 -12.94 -18.20
CA GLY A 57 23.37 -12.64 -19.33
C GLY A 57 22.11 -11.89 -18.91
N LEU A 58 21.49 -12.28 -17.79
CA LEU A 58 20.34 -11.57 -17.22
C LEU A 58 20.73 -10.19 -16.67
N ASP A 59 21.90 -10.07 -16.04
CA ASP A 59 22.38 -8.81 -15.47
C ASP A 59 22.51 -7.70 -16.53
N VAL A 60 22.83 -8.03 -17.78
CA VAL A 60 22.86 -7.05 -18.88
C VAL A 60 21.48 -6.42 -19.08
N PHE A 61 20.43 -7.23 -19.10
CA PHE A 61 19.06 -6.74 -19.24
C PHE A 61 18.57 -6.03 -17.97
N ILE A 62 18.90 -6.53 -16.78
CA ILE A 62 18.48 -5.90 -15.52
C ILE A 62 19.12 -4.52 -15.36
N ARG A 63 20.41 -4.35 -15.69
CA ARG A 63 21.05 -3.03 -15.68
C ARG A 63 20.38 -2.04 -16.64
N LEU A 64 19.97 -2.52 -17.82
CA LEU A 64 19.20 -1.71 -18.75
C LEU A 64 17.85 -1.29 -18.16
N LEU A 65 17.10 -2.24 -17.62
CA LEU A 65 15.81 -2.00 -16.97
C LEU A 65 15.95 -0.99 -15.83
N ASP A 66 16.96 -1.14 -14.99
CA ASP A 66 17.25 -0.24 -13.88
C ASP A 66 17.61 1.18 -14.38
N SER A 67 18.39 1.29 -15.45
CA SER A 67 18.73 2.57 -16.09
C SER A 67 17.49 3.27 -16.64
N ILE A 68 16.61 2.57 -17.37
CA ILE A 68 15.40 3.19 -17.90
C ILE A 68 14.45 3.58 -16.75
N ARG A 69 14.36 2.75 -15.71
CA ARG A 69 13.56 3.06 -14.53
C ARG A 69 14.05 4.32 -13.81
N SER A 70 15.37 4.53 -13.66
CA SER A 70 15.87 5.72 -12.98
C SER A 70 15.54 7.02 -13.71
N HIS A 71 15.33 6.98 -15.03
CA HIS A 71 14.98 8.14 -15.84
C HIS A 71 13.47 8.35 -16.00
N LYS A 72 12.66 7.27 -16.05
CA LYS A 72 11.22 7.34 -16.35
C LYS A 72 10.28 6.96 -15.19
N HIS A 73 10.82 6.38 -14.12
CA HIS A 73 10.04 5.88 -12.98
C HIS A 73 8.91 4.87 -13.35
N ILE A 74 9.13 4.06 -14.39
CA ILE A 74 8.19 3.04 -14.85
C ILE A 74 8.43 1.67 -14.19
N ALA A 75 7.43 0.79 -14.22
CA ALA A 75 7.61 -0.58 -13.75
C ALA A 75 8.51 -1.36 -14.70
N VAL A 76 9.45 -2.16 -14.17
CA VAL A 76 10.38 -2.95 -14.98
C VAL A 76 10.47 -4.38 -14.49
N GLY A 77 10.66 -5.33 -15.41
CA GLY A 77 10.63 -6.74 -15.03
C GLY A 77 10.93 -7.77 -16.12
N LEU A 78 10.76 -9.04 -15.75
CA LEU A 78 10.84 -10.19 -16.64
C LEU A 78 9.47 -10.83 -16.81
N CYS A 79 9.19 -11.41 -17.98
CA CYS A 79 7.95 -12.14 -18.22
C CYS A 79 8.14 -13.45 -19.01
N ASP A 80 7.07 -14.26 -19.09
CA ASP A 80 7.01 -15.51 -19.86
C ASP A 80 8.07 -16.55 -19.49
N TYR A 81 8.09 -16.94 -18.22
CA TYR A 81 8.96 -17.99 -17.71
C TYR A 81 8.17 -19.16 -17.13
N ASP A 82 8.83 -20.32 -17.03
CA ASP A 82 8.30 -21.51 -16.34
C ASP A 82 8.83 -21.59 -14.89
N SER A 83 8.31 -22.54 -14.12
CA SER A 83 8.69 -22.76 -12.72
C SER A 83 10.19 -23.02 -12.54
N ALA A 84 10.85 -23.70 -13.48
CA ALA A 84 12.28 -23.96 -13.40
C ALA A 84 13.10 -22.67 -13.56
N LYS A 85 12.70 -21.82 -14.51
CA LYS A 85 13.29 -20.49 -14.72
C LYS A 85 13.02 -19.57 -13.54
N PHE A 86 11.81 -19.56 -12.97
CA PHE A 86 11.47 -18.78 -11.77
C PHE A 86 12.37 -19.13 -10.59
N VAL A 87 12.51 -20.41 -10.26
CA VAL A 87 13.40 -20.88 -9.20
C VAL A 87 14.86 -20.47 -9.46
N THR A 88 15.30 -20.50 -10.72
CA THR A 88 16.66 -20.11 -11.11
C THR A 88 16.88 -18.60 -10.91
N ILE A 89 15.93 -17.76 -11.31
CA ILE A 89 15.99 -16.30 -11.09
C ILE A 89 16.04 -15.98 -9.60
N ASN A 90 15.17 -16.61 -8.80
CA ASN A 90 15.18 -16.43 -7.34
C ASN A 90 16.51 -16.87 -6.71
N LYS A 91 17.16 -17.92 -7.21
CA LYS A 91 18.51 -18.32 -6.76
C LYS A 91 19.58 -17.30 -7.12
N PHE A 92 19.46 -16.59 -8.24
CA PHE A 92 20.46 -15.62 -8.68
C PHE A 92 20.40 -14.29 -7.93
N TYR A 93 19.18 -13.85 -7.57
CA TYR A 93 18.92 -12.52 -7.02
C TYR A 93 18.43 -12.52 -5.56
N GLY A 94 17.90 -13.65 -5.07
CA GLY A 94 17.45 -13.80 -3.68
C GLY A 94 16.45 -12.73 -3.26
N SER A 95 16.65 -12.15 -2.08
CA SER A 95 15.84 -11.05 -1.52
C SER A 95 16.11 -9.67 -2.14
N ASN A 96 17.04 -9.56 -3.10
CA ASN A 96 17.43 -8.29 -3.72
C ASN A 96 16.80 -8.07 -5.11
N LEU A 97 15.59 -8.59 -5.34
CA LEU A 97 14.84 -8.35 -6.58
C LEU A 97 14.36 -6.90 -6.64
N THR A 98 15.06 -6.07 -7.40
CA THR A 98 14.67 -4.68 -7.66
C THR A 98 13.59 -4.59 -8.75
N PHE A 99 13.30 -5.67 -9.46
CA PHE A 99 12.43 -5.72 -10.64
C PHE A 99 11.31 -6.74 -10.47
N SER A 100 10.22 -6.57 -11.21
CA SER A 100 9.04 -7.44 -11.15
C SER A 100 9.22 -8.71 -11.98
N LEU A 101 8.55 -9.78 -11.57
CA LEU A 101 8.50 -11.05 -12.28
C LEU A 101 7.04 -11.39 -12.56
N PHE A 102 6.68 -11.56 -13.83
CA PHE A 102 5.34 -11.96 -14.25
C PHE A 102 5.39 -13.29 -15.00
N ARG A 103 4.71 -14.33 -14.49
CA ARG A 103 4.73 -15.67 -15.12
C ARG A 103 4.39 -15.61 -16.61
N THR A 104 3.46 -14.74 -17.01
CA THR A 104 3.08 -14.53 -18.42
C THR A 104 2.87 -13.04 -18.72
N GLU A 105 3.02 -12.67 -20.00
CA GLU A 105 2.62 -11.34 -20.50
C GLU A 105 1.18 -10.97 -20.11
N LYS A 106 0.26 -11.94 -20.19
CA LYS A 106 -1.16 -11.75 -19.83
C LYS A 106 -1.34 -11.33 -18.37
N ILE A 107 -0.48 -11.81 -17.47
CA ILE A 107 -0.51 -11.40 -16.05
C ILE A 107 0.04 -9.99 -15.93
N ALA A 108 1.14 -9.67 -16.60
CA ALA A 108 1.72 -8.32 -16.56
C ALA A 108 0.74 -7.25 -17.03
N GLU A 109 -0.08 -7.55 -18.05
CA GLU A 109 -1.14 -6.65 -18.54
C GLU A 109 -2.16 -6.23 -17.46
N LEU A 110 -2.35 -7.05 -16.41
CA LEU A 110 -3.26 -6.74 -15.31
C LEU A 110 -2.67 -5.72 -14.32
N PHE A 111 -1.35 -5.53 -14.33
CA PHE A 111 -0.63 -4.61 -13.44
C PHE A 111 -0.29 -3.28 -14.11
N VAL A 112 -1.02 -2.94 -15.19
CA VAL A 112 -0.82 -1.69 -15.94
C VAL A 112 -1.95 -0.72 -15.64
N PRO A 113 -1.66 0.47 -15.06
CA PRO A 113 -2.68 1.43 -14.64
C PRO A 113 -3.66 1.87 -15.73
N THR A 114 -3.21 1.91 -16.98
CA THR A 114 -4.00 2.39 -18.11
C THR A 114 -4.89 1.35 -18.76
N ASN A 115 -4.79 0.08 -18.36
CA ASN A 115 -5.46 -1.04 -19.03
C ASN A 115 -6.79 -1.43 -18.35
N LYS A 116 -7.58 -0.42 -17.95
CA LYS A 116 -8.79 -0.56 -17.10
C LYS A 116 -10.06 -1.05 -17.81
N ASN A 117 -9.94 -1.62 -19.01
CA ASN A 117 -11.11 -1.68 -19.90
C ASN A 117 -12.18 -2.71 -19.51
N GLU A 118 -11.88 -3.72 -18.68
CA GLU A 118 -12.88 -4.66 -18.16
C GLU A 118 -12.46 -5.22 -16.80
N SER A 119 -13.42 -5.33 -15.87
CA SER A 119 -13.18 -5.99 -14.58
C SER A 119 -13.00 -7.50 -14.80
N LYS A 120 -11.84 -8.02 -14.39
CA LYS A 120 -11.42 -9.40 -14.63
C LYS A 120 -11.26 -10.11 -13.30
N THR A 121 -11.92 -11.25 -13.15
CA THR A 121 -11.72 -12.10 -11.98
C THR A 121 -10.41 -12.88 -12.12
N VAL A 122 -9.52 -12.77 -11.14
CA VAL A 122 -8.17 -13.36 -11.20
C VAL A 122 -7.87 -14.12 -9.92
N LEU A 123 -7.43 -15.37 -10.03
CA LEU A 123 -7.04 -16.17 -8.86
C LEU A 123 -5.60 -15.82 -8.48
N LEU A 124 -5.34 -15.50 -7.21
CA LEU A 124 -4.02 -15.06 -6.74
C LEU A 124 -3.52 -15.94 -5.59
N TYR A 125 -2.27 -16.40 -5.70
CA TYR A 125 -1.55 -17.03 -4.61
C TYR A 125 -0.06 -16.65 -4.61
N ASN A 126 0.46 -16.36 -3.42
CA ASN A 126 1.89 -16.21 -3.16
C ASN A 126 2.18 -16.76 -1.76
N GLU A 127 3.30 -17.46 -1.59
CA GLU A 127 3.73 -17.98 -0.29
C GLU A 127 4.00 -16.85 0.70
N ASP A 128 4.52 -15.71 0.23
CA ASP A 128 4.68 -14.49 1.02
C ASP A 128 3.35 -13.72 1.09
N ALA A 129 2.83 -13.59 2.32
CA ALA A 129 1.60 -12.86 2.60
C ALA A 129 1.67 -11.38 2.20
N SER A 130 2.82 -10.73 2.39
CA SER A 130 2.99 -9.30 2.05
C SER A 130 2.91 -9.09 0.53
N GLN A 131 3.56 -9.97 -0.24
CA GLN A 131 3.47 -9.95 -1.70
C GLN A 131 2.07 -10.28 -2.20
N ARG A 132 1.37 -11.20 -1.53
CA ARG A 132 -0.01 -11.56 -1.84
C ARG A 132 -0.95 -10.36 -1.67
N SER A 133 -0.85 -9.66 -0.55
CA SER A 133 -1.65 -8.45 -0.30
C SER A 133 -1.31 -7.33 -1.28
N ALA A 134 -0.02 -7.05 -1.50
CA ALA A 134 0.42 -6.02 -2.46
C ALA A 134 -0.12 -6.28 -3.87
N MET A 135 -0.04 -7.53 -4.36
CA MET A 135 -0.61 -7.89 -5.67
C MET A 135 -2.12 -7.73 -5.73
N ALA A 136 -2.84 -8.15 -4.68
CA ALA A 136 -4.28 -8.00 -4.63
C ALA A 136 -4.69 -6.52 -4.69
N ILE A 137 -4.00 -5.65 -3.95
CA ILE A 137 -4.25 -4.21 -3.92
C ILE A 137 -4.05 -3.60 -5.30
N GLU A 138 -2.91 -3.85 -5.95
CA GLU A 138 -2.60 -3.31 -7.29
C GLU A 138 -3.62 -3.77 -8.34
N LEU A 139 -3.94 -5.08 -8.36
CA LEU A 139 -4.96 -5.62 -9.28
C LEU A 139 -6.32 -4.97 -9.06
N PHE A 140 -6.70 -4.75 -7.80
CA PHE A 140 -7.95 -4.11 -7.44
C PHE A 140 -7.99 -2.63 -7.81
N ASP A 141 -6.92 -1.87 -7.55
CA ASP A 141 -6.77 -0.46 -7.94
C ASP A 141 -6.85 -0.26 -9.47
N TYR A 142 -6.45 -1.27 -10.22
CA TYR A 142 -6.57 -1.31 -11.68
C TYR A 142 -7.94 -1.83 -12.17
N GLY A 143 -8.87 -2.14 -11.27
CA GLY A 143 -10.26 -2.47 -11.56
C GLY A 143 -10.54 -3.97 -11.73
N HIS A 144 -9.58 -4.84 -11.39
CA HIS A 144 -9.75 -6.29 -11.43
C HIS A 144 -10.29 -6.84 -10.10
N ASN A 145 -10.80 -8.07 -10.14
CA ASN A 145 -11.39 -8.74 -8.98
C ASN A 145 -10.48 -9.91 -8.53
N PRO A 146 -9.52 -9.67 -7.62
CA PRO A 146 -8.63 -10.71 -7.14
C PRO A 146 -9.35 -11.66 -6.17
N VAL A 147 -9.38 -12.94 -6.52
CA VAL A 147 -9.76 -14.05 -5.64
C VAL A 147 -8.49 -14.57 -5.00
N ILE A 148 -8.27 -14.24 -3.74
CA ILE A 148 -7.07 -14.64 -3.00
C ILE A 148 -7.27 -16.06 -2.48
N ALA A 149 -6.27 -16.92 -2.68
CA ALA A 149 -6.18 -18.19 -1.98
C ALA A 149 -5.18 -18.03 -0.83
N GLN A 150 -5.60 -18.41 0.38
CA GLN A 150 -4.80 -18.20 1.59
C GLN A 150 -3.78 -19.31 1.82
N THR A 151 -4.14 -20.53 1.41
CA THR A 151 -3.26 -21.69 1.50
C THR A 151 -2.99 -22.26 0.12
N LYS A 152 -1.84 -22.92 -0.02
CA LYS A 152 -1.52 -23.68 -1.24
C LYS A 152 -2.60 -24.70 -1.57
N LYS A 153 -3.19 -25.32 -0.54
CA LYS A 153 -4.25 -26.33 -0.71
C LYS A 153 -5.51 -25.72 -1.32
N GLU A 154 -5.98 -24.60 -0.75
CA GLU A 154 -7.13 -23.86 -1.27
C GLU A 154 -6.88 -23.37 -2.70
N PHE A 155 -5.67 -22.89 -2.97
CA PHE A 155 -5.27 -22.46 -4.31
C PHE A 155 -5.39 -23.61 -5.31
N GLU A 156 -4.83 -24.78 -4.99
CA GLU A 156 -4.91 -25.97 -5.85
C GLU A 156 -6.35 -26.47 -6.04
N GLU A 157 -7.22 -26.33 -5.03
CA GLU A 157 -8.65 -26.65 -5.17
C GLU A 157 -9.36 -25.68 -6.12
N LYS A 158 -9.15 -24.36 -5.96
CA LYS A 158 -9.73 -23.33 -6.85
C LYS A 158 -9.17 -23.41 -8.27
N LYS A 159 -7.89 -23.75 -8.42
CA LYS A 159 -7.19 -23.91 -9.71
C LYS A 159 -7.79 -25.01 -10.59
N ARG A 160 -8.49 -25.99 -10.01
CA ARG A 160 -9.18 -27.08 -10.76
C ARG A 160 -10.34 -26.59 -11.64
N ASN A 161 -10.85 -25.38 -11.39
CA ASN A 161 -11.91 -24.76 -12.18
C ASN A 161 -11.37 -23.49 -12.88
N PRO A 162 -10.43 -23.62 -13.85
CA PRO A 162 -9.74 -22.49 -14.45
C PRO A 162 -10.67 -21.56 -15.24
N ASP A 163 -11.80 -22.08 -15.75
CA ASP A 163 -12.78 -21.31 -16.54
C ASP A 163 -13.46 -20.18 -15.75
N LEU A 164 -13.39 -20.22 -14.41
CA LEU A 164 -13.93 -19.17 -13.54
C LEU A 164 -13.03 -17.93 -13.46
N TYR A 165 -11.77 -18.04 -13.93
CA TYR A 165 -10.76 -17.01 -13.76
C TYR A 165 -10.19 -16.59 -15.12
N TYR A 166 -10.09 -15.28 -15.33
CA TYR A 166 -9.41 -14.75 -16.51
C TYR A 166 -7.93 -15.11 -16.51
N ALA A 167 -7.29 -15.08 -15.34
CA ALA A 167 -5.90 -15.46 -15.15
C ALA A 167 -5.68 -16.05 -13.75
N ILE A 168 -4.66 -16.90 -13.66
CA ILE A 168 -4.19 -17.50 -12.40
C ILE A 168 -2.78 -16.97 -12.16
N ILE A 169 -2.63 -16.20 -11.08
CA ILE A 169 -1.39 -15.53 -10.69
C ILE A 169 -0.70 -16.41 -9.65
N GLU A 170 0.38 -17.05 -10.10
CA GLU A 170 1.31 -17.84 -9.31
C GLU A 170 2.73 -17.53 -9.78
N GLU A 171 3.73 -17.77 -8.93
CA GLU A 171 5.15 -17.56 -9.25
C GLU A 171 5.40 -16.16 -9.86
N THR A 172 4.73 -15.15 -9.29
CA THR A 172 4.78 -13.75 -9.70
C THR A 172 5.25 -12.93 -8.51
N TYR A 173 6.11 -11.95 -8.76
CA TYR A 173 6.72 -11.09 -7.75
C TYR A 173 6.60 -9.63 -8.18
N LEU A 174 6.14 -8.76 -7.28
CA LEU A 174 6.12 -7.32 -7.54
C LEU A 174 7.40 -6.70 -6.99
N GLY A 175 8.23 -6.19 -7.90
CA GLY A 175 9.34 -5.30 -7.55
C GLY A 175 8.83 -3.88 -7.26
N LEU A 176 9.75 -2.93 -7.12
CA LEU A 176 9.41 -1.53 -6.84
C LEU A 176 8.64 -0.90 -8.02
N PHE A 177 7.33 -0.68 -7.85
CA PHE A 177 6.48 0.06 -8.79
C PHE A 177 6.68 1.57 -8.62
N GLY A 178 7.52 2.14 -9.48
CA GLY A 178 7.81 3.58 -9.47
C GLY A 178 8.53 4.02 -8.19
N GLN A 179 9.23 5.15 -8.25
CA GLN A 179 9.72 5.80 -7.03
C GLN A 179 8.55 6.51 -6.36
N LYS A 180 7.66 5.74 -5.74
CA LYS A 180 6.90 6.22 -4.58
C LYS A 180 7.65 5.73 -3.37
N ILE A 181 7.93 6.63 -2.44
CA ILE A 181 8.47 6.27 -1.12
C ILE A 181 7.60 5.14 -0.57
N ALA A 182 8.17 3.95 -0.47
CA ALA A 182 7.43 2.76 -0.07
C ALA A 182 6.90 3.00 1.34
N THR A 183 5.58 2.99 1.48
CA THR A 183 4.91 3.28 2.74
C THR A 183 4.36 1.99 3.29
N ARG A 184 4.81 1.59 4.48
CA ARG A 184 4.30 0.42 5.23
C ARG A 184 3.79 0.89 6.59
N VAL A 185 2.83 0.19 7.16
CA VAL A 185 2.28 0.49 8.50
C VAL A 185 2.65 -0.65 9.44
N THR A 186 3.00 -0.29 10.66
CA THR A 186 3.20 -1.25 11.75
C THR A 186 2.65 -0.61 13.02
N GLY A 187 1.53 -1.12 13.51
CA GLY A 187 0.80 -0.51 14.63
C GLY A 187 0.42 0.95 14.36
N ASN A 188 0.91 1.87 15.20
CA ASN A 188 0.65 3.32 15.12
C ASN A 188 1.68 4.08 14.25
N ALA A 189 2.61 3.39 13.61
CA ALA A 189 3.70 3.99 12.83
C ALA A 189 3.48 3.84 11.32
N ILE A 190 3.72 4.94 10.59
CA ILE A 190 3.90 4.92 9.14
C ILE A 190 5.39 4.94 8.84
N ILE A 191 5.88 3.97 8.08
CA ILE A 191 7.28 3.86 7.71
C ILE A 191 7.44 4.20 6.23
N TYR A 192 8.24 5.22 5.96
CA TYR A 192 8.62 5.71 4.65
C TYR A 192 10.02 5.22 4.30
N THR A 193 10.18 4.42 3.25
CA THR A 193 11.52 4.05 2.77
C THR A 193 12.09 5.10 1.82
N ILE A 194 13.20 5.71 2.22
CA ILE A 194 13.94 6.69 1.44
C ILE A 194 15.34 6.16 1.11
N ALA A 195 15.86 6.55 -0.05
CA ALA A 195 17.12 6.02 -0.56
C ALA A 195 17.85 7.03 -1.44
N ASN A 196 19.12 6.75 -1.73
CA ASN A 196 20.00 7.53 -2.59
C ASN A 196 20.29 8.94 -2.04
N PHE A 197 20.49 9.90 -2.94
CA PHE A 197 20.72 11.30 -2.60
C PHE A 197 19.39 11.98 -2.32
N LEU A 198 19.27 12.62 -1.16
CA LEU A 198 18.10 13.41 -0.80
C LEU A 198 18.35 14.84 -1.26
N ASP A 199 17.63 15.24 -2.30
CA ASP A 199 17.71 16.57 -2.90
C ASP A 199 16.33 17.23 -3.03
N ALA A 200 16.22 18.25 -3.89
CA ALA A 200 14.97 18.97 -4.10
C ALA A 200 13.85 18.07 -4.65
N GLY A 201 14.19 16.98 -5.35
CA GLY A 201 13.24 16.03 -5.94
C GLY A 201 12.45 15.22 -4.90
N ILE A 202 12.82 15.30 -3.61
CA ILE A 202 11.98 14.73 -2.56
C ILE A 202 10.59 15.38 -2.49
N THR A 203 10.48 16.65 -2.87
CA THR A 203 9.21 17.37 -2.89
C THR A 203 8.25 16.79 -3.94
N ASP A 204 8.80 16.29 -5.04
CA ASP A 204 8.03 15.72 -6.15
C ASP A 204 7.69 14.24 -5.93
N THR A 205 8.52 13.53 -5.16
CA THR A 205 8.38 12.09 -4.90
C THR A 205 7.63 11.79 -3.60
N PHE A 206 7.62 12.71 -2.63
CA PHE A 206 6.90 12.55 -1.36
C PHE A 206 5.44 12.96 -1.48
N ASN A 207 4.52 12.04 -1.18
CA ASN A 207 3.09 12.33 -1.21
C ASN A 207 2.66 13.06 0.08
N ILE A 208 2.79 14.39 0.06
CA ILE A 208 2.40 15.24 1.20
C ILE A 208 0.90 15.18 1.50
N ALA A 209 0.07 14.98 0.48
CA ALA A 209 -1.36 14.82 0.66
C ALA A 209 -1.66 13.54 1.46
N TYR A 210 -1.02 12.42 1.11
CA TYR A 210 -1.13 11.18 1.86
C TYR A 210 -0.68 11.37 3.32
N HIS A 211 0.49 11.98 3.55
CA HIS A 211 1.00 12.23 4.91
C HIS A 211 0.02 13.06 5.76
N ASN A 212 -0.50 14.16 5.22
CA ASN A 212 -1.46 15.01 5.92
C ASN A 212 -2.77 14.28 6.22
N ASN A 213 -3.23 13.43 5.30
CA ASN A 213 -4.42 12.63 5.54
C ASN A 213 -4.16 11.52 6.58
N SER A 214 -2.96 10.93 6.62
CA SER A 214 -2.57 10.02 7.69
C SER A 214 -2.58 10.68 9.07
N LEU A 215 -2.10 11.92 9.18
CA LEU A 215 -2.23 12.74 10.40
C LEU A 215 -3.71 12.92 10.79
N ASN A 216 -4.58 13.20 9.82
CA ASN A 216 -6.01 13.36 10.06
C ASN A 216 -6.70 12.07 10.51
N VAL A 217 -6.24 10.91 10.01
CA VAL A 217 -6.73 9.57 10.39
C VAL A 217 -6.18 9.12 11.74
N GLY A 218 -5.24 9.89 12.31
CA GLY A 218 -4.77 9.70 13.67
C GLY A 218 -3.37 9.12 13.77
N PHE A 219 -2.69 8.80 12.68
CA PHE A 219 -1.27 8.40 12.78
C PHE A 219 -0.46 9.51 13.42
N ARG A 220 0.39 9.14 14.37
CA ARG A 220 1.23 10.08 15.13
C ARG A 220 2.71 9.76 15.03
N LEU A 221 3.10 8.58 14.57
CA LEU A 221 4.50 8.23 14.42
C LEU A 221 4.82 8.02 12.94
N PHE A 222 5.83 8.74 12.44
CA PHE A 222 6.32 8.63 11.07
C PHE A 222 7.81 8.34 11.07
N ILE A 223 8.20 7.20 10.50
CA ILE A 223 9.57 6.70 10.52
C ILE A 223 10.12 6.73 9.09
N PHE A 224 11.22 7.43 8.87
CA PHE A 224 11.97 7.42 7.63
C PHE A 224 13.09 6.38 7.72
N ASP A 225 12.90 5.27 7.00
CA ASP A 225 13.92 4.25 6.81
C ASP A 225 14.96 4.75 5.81
N ALA A 226 16.15 5.10 6.33
CA ALA A 226 17.19 5.84 5.64
C ALA A 226 18.51 5.07 5.49
N TYR A 227 18.53 3.74 5.68
CA TYR A 227 19.76 2.94 5.51
C TYR A 227 20.41 3.07 4.12
N LYS A 228 19.60 3.39 3.10
CA LYS A 228 20.06 3.50 1.71
C LYS A 228 20.33 4.95 1.31
N VAL A 229 20.28 5.90 2.24
CA VAL A 229 20.57 7.31 1.98
C VAL A 229 22.07 7.52 1.95
N VAL A 230 22.56 8.18 0.89
CA VAL A 230 24.00 8.42 0.68
C VAL A 230 24.42 9.79 1.20
N SER A 231 23.61 10.82 0.96
CA SER A 231 23.80 12.17 1.51
C SER A 231 22.54 13.02 1.32
N MET A 232 22.48 14.16 2.00
CA MET A 232 21.36 15.10 1.96
C MET A 232 21.85 16.51 1.61
N ASN A 233 21.09 17.26 0.80
CA ASN A 233 21.35 18.67 0.52
C ASN A 233 20.44 19.63 1.32
N VAL A 234 20.69 20.93 1.20
CA VAL A 234 19.94 21.99 1.90
C VAL A 234 18.44 22.00 1.56
N HIS A 235 18.05 21.58 0.35
CA HIS A 235 16.65 21.55 -0.04
C HIS A 235 15.89 20.41 0.65
N ALA A 236 16.48 19.23 0.71
CA ALA A 236 15.92 18.10 1.46
C ALA A 236 15.87 18.39 2.96
N LEU A 237 16.90 19.02 3.53
CA LEU A 237 16.89 19.51 4.91
C LEU A 237 15.66 20.40 5.18
N ASN A 238 15.49 21.45 4.38
CA ASN A 238 14.36 22.38 4.50
C ASN A 238 13.00 21.69 4.35
N PHE A 239 12.91 20.68 3.49
CA PHE A 239 11.70 19.88 3.33
C PHE A 239 11.36 19.15 4.64
N PHE A 240 12.31 18.42 5.23
CA PHE A 240 12.08 17.66 6.46
C PHE A 240 11.84 18.55 7.67
N THR A 241 12.54 19.68 7.80
CA THR A 241 12.28 20.66 8.88
C THR A 241 10.86 21.21 8.81
N LYS A 242 10.35 21.53 7.62
CA LYS A 242 8.96 21.96 7.42
C LYS A 242 7.98 20.84 7.72
N LEU A 243 8.28 19.62 7.29
CA LEU A 243 7.45 18.45 7.56
C LEU A 243 7.33 18.18 9.06
N ALA A 244 8.45 18.22 9.79
CA ALA A 244 8.47 18.06 11.25
C ALA A 244 7.69 19.15 11.97
N SER A 245 7.85 20.41 11.55
CA SER A 245 7.07 21.53 12.09
C SER A 245 5.56 21.31 11.89
N SER A 246 5.15 20.89 10.69
CA SER A 246 3.75 20.58 10.40
C SER A 246 3.24 19.36 11.19
N ALA A 247 4.07 18.34 11.40
CA ALA A 247 3.69 17.15 12.18
C ALA A 247 3.54 17.48 13.68
N ALA A 248 4.39 18.34 14.22
CA ALA A 248 4.34 18.78 15.61
C ALA A 248 2.99 19.47 15.95
N GLU A 249 2.38 20.20 15.01
CA GLU A 249 1.05 20.79 15.19
C GLU A 249 -0.05 19.73 15.48
N TYR A 250 0.15 18.50 15.02
CA TYR A 250 -0.75 17.36 15.24
C TYR A 250 -0.30 16.45 16.39
N ASN A 251 0.68 16.87 17.19
CA ASN A 251 1.37 16.05 18.19
C ASN A 251 1.93 14.75 17.59
N ALA A 252 2.44 14.83 16.36
CA ALA A 252 3.07 13.70 15.68
C ALA A 252 4.60 13.81 15.72
N SER A 253 5.25 12.66 15.91
CA SER A 253 6.70 12.51 15.95
C SER A 253 7.23 12.01 14.62
N ILE A 254 8.37 12.57 14.18
CA ILE A 254 9.12 12.11 13.02
C ILE A 254 10.47 11.54 13.46
N CYS A 255 10.78 10.35 12.98
CA CYS A 255 12.03 9.66 13.28
C CYS A 255 12.76 9.26 12.00
N PHE A 256 14.09 9.24 12.03
CA PHE A 256 14.94 8.63 11.01
C PHE A 256 15.60 7.38 11.58
N VAL A 257 15.67 6.33 10.78
CA VAL A 257 16.35 5.08 11.13
C VAL A 257 17.47 4.81 10.14
N GLY A 258 18.67 4.50 10.63
CA GLY A 258 19.78 4.04 9.80
C GLY A 258 20.43 5.14 8.95
N MET A 259 20.18 6.41 9.23
CA MET A 259 20.80 7.53 8.51
C MET A 259 22.24 7.74 8.99
N THR A 260 23.19 7.77 8.05
CA THR A 260 24.58 8.11 8.33
C THR A 260 24.89 9.54 7.89
N PHE A 261 25.71 10.24 8.69
CA PHE A 261 26.11 11.63 8.43
C PHE A 261 27.57 11.74 7.97
N GLU A 262 28.19 10.64 7.51
CA GLU A 262 29.58 10.67 7.04
C GLU A 262 29.80 11.59 5.83
N LYS A 263 28.80 11.68 4.94
CA LYS A 263 28.82 12.49 3.71
C LYS A 263 27.85 13.66 3.73
N THR A 264 27.22 13.92 4.88
CA THR A 264 26.27 15.01 5.09
C THR A 264 26.84 15.93 6.16
N PRO A 265 26.76 17.27 6.02
CA PRO A 265 27.27 18.17 7.04
C PRO A 265 26.67 17.89 8.42
N GLN A 266 27.49 17.85 9.46
CA GLN A 266 27.03 17.62 10.82
C GLN A 266 26.01 18.67 11.28
N SER A 267 26.09 19.89 10.74
CA SER A 267 25.11 20.95 10.99
C SER A 267 23.69 20.52 10.59
N PHE A 268 23.52 19.70 9.55
CA PHE A 268 22.18 19.25 9.14
C PHE A 268 21.58 18.28 10.13
N LYS A 269 22.40 17.45 10.79
CA LYS A 269 21.92 16.61 11.88
C LYS A 269 21.36 17.48 12.99
N ASN A 270 22.14 18.48 13.42
CA ASN A 270 21.73 19.40 14.47
C ASN A 270 20.45 20.16 14.10
N ASP A 271 20.36 20.68 12.86
CA ASP A 271 19.18 21.40 12.38
C ASP A 271 17.91 20.51 12.33
N LEU A 272 18.05 19.22 12.03
CA LEU A 272 16.94 18.25 12.05
C LEU A 272 16.55 17.88 13.50
N GLU A 273 17.52 17.67 14.39
CA GLU A 273 17.27 17.44 15.81
C GLU A 273 16.58 18.65 16.47
N ASP A 274 17.03 19.87 16.15
CA ASP A 274 16.41 21.12 16.59
C ASP A 274 14.98 21.29 16.06
N ALA A 275 14.69 20.72 14.88
CA ALA A 275 13.34 20.65 14.32
C ALA A 275 12.45 19.58 14.96
N GLY A 276 12.98 18.81 15.92
CA GLY A 276 12.26 17.75 16.63
C GLY A 276 12.31 16.38 15.99
N ILE A 277 13.23 16.15 15.03
CA ILE A 277 13.43 14.83 14.40
C ILE A 277 14.40 14.00 15.24
N MET A 278 13.99 12.77 15.55
CA MET A 278 14.82 11.82 16.31
C MET A 278 15.55 10.85 15.39
N PHE A 279 16.75 10.42 15.77
CA PHE A 279 17.58 9.48 15.02
C PHE A 279 17.78 8.18 15.78
N PHE A 280 17.62 7.06 15.09
CA PHE A 280 17.83 5.72 15.61
C PHE A 280 18.73 4.93 14.68
N ASP A 281 19.54 4.03 15.23
CA ASP A 281 20.44 3.19 14.45
C ASP A 281 19.68 2.03 13.80
N GLN A 282 18.79 1.39 14.56
CA GLN A 282 18.02 0.24 14.11
C GLN A 282 16.51 0.43 14.20
N MET A 283 15.77 -0.13 13.24
CA MET A 283 14.30 -0.10 13.23
C MET A 283 13.73 -0.80 14.46
N GLU A 284 14.42 -1.85 14.92
CA GLU A 284 14.04 -2.64 16.08
C GLU A 284 14.09 -1.84 17.39
N ASP A 285 14.95 -0.81 17.48
CA ASP A 285 15.10 0.05 18.66
C ASP A 285 13.79 0.80 18.98
N ILE A 286 13.02 1.07 17.93
CA ILE A 286 11.69 1.68 18.03
C ILE A 286 10.64 0.58 18.16
N LEU A 287 10.60 -0.36 17.21
CA LEU A 287 9.45 -1.28 17.08
C LEU A 287 9.34 -2.31 18.22
N LYS A 288 10.44 -2.70 18.86
CA LYS A 288 10.41 -3.67 19.99
C LYS A 288 10.16 -3.00 21.34
N ASN A 289 10.28 -1.68 21.43
CA ASN A 289 10.07 -0.94 22.66
C ASN A 289 8.63 -0.39 22.71
N LYS A 290 7.74 -1.14 23.38
CA LYS A 290 6.31 -0.79 23.50
C LYS A 290 6.07 0.55 24.22
N GLU A 291 6.91 0.90 25.20
CA GLU A 291 6.81 2.19 25.91
C GLU A 291 7.18 3.35 24.98
N LEU A 292 8.31 3.23 24.28
CA LEU A 292 8.76 4.24 23.32
C LEU A 292 7.77 4.41 22.17
N LEU A 293 7.17 3.33 21.67
CA LEU A 293 6.10 3.39 20.65
C LEU A 293 4.85 4.11 21.16
N GLN A 294 4.50 3.96 22.44
CA GLN A 294 3.39 4.70 23.05
C GLN A 294 3.73 6.18 23.23
N GLU A 295 4.94 6.50 23.70
CA GLU A 295 5.40 7.88 23.88
C GLU A 295 5.48 8.63 22.54
N LEU A 296 6.15 8.04 21.55
CA LEU A 296 6.31 8.62 20.21
C LEU A 296 5.00 8.62 19.41
N GLY A 297 4.13 7.65 19.69
CA GLY A 297 2.80 7.50 19.11
C GLY A 297 1.74 8.45 19.69
N GLY A 298 2.12 9.32 20.62
CA GLY A 298 1.28 10.38 21.16
C GLY A 298 0.17 9.83 22.05
N SER A 299 0.50 9.53 23.31
CA SER A 299 -0.47 9.57 24.40
C SER A 299 -0.45 10.98 24.99
N SER A 300 -1.61 11.62 25.12
CA SER A 300 -1.78 12.95 25.75
C SER A 300 -1.44 14.17 24.88
N GLY A 301 -2.39 14.63 24.07
CA GLY A 301 -2.28 15.95 23.44
C GLY A 301 -3.56 16.38 22.74
N THR A 302 -4.25 17.37 23.31
CA THR A 302 -5.50 17.94 22.80
C THR A 302 -5.35 18.36 21.33
N SER A 303 -6.17 17.79 20.46
CA SER A 303 -6.16 18.07 19.02
C SER A 303 -6.54 19.54 18.75
N SER A 304 -5.56 20.38 18.43
CA SER A 304 -5.79 21.79 18.16
C SER A 304 -6.09 22.03 16.66
N LYS A 305 -7.38 22.25 16.37
CA LYS A 305 -8.01 22.87 15.19
C LYS A 305 -7.81 22.26 13.78
N SER A 306 -8.90 21.62 13.31
CA SER A 306 -9.68 22.01 12.11
C SER A 306 -10.90 21.07 11.99
N THR A 307 -12.00 21.36 12.70
CA THR A 307 -13.26 20.64 12.51
C THR A 307 -13.93 21.10 11.22
N ARG A 308 -13.63 20.43 10.11
CA ARG A 308 -14.30 20.71 8.82
C ARG A 308 -15.71 20.15 8.88
N THR A 309 -16.67 20.94 8.42
CA THR A 309 -18.06 20.51 8.35
C THR A 309 -18.29 19.60 7.15
N LEU A 310 -19.20 18.62 7.30
CA LEU A 310 -19.66 17.75 6.23
C LEU A 310 -20.21 18.57 5.06
N THR A 311 -19.83 18.21 3.83
CA THR A 311 -20.37 18.83 2.62
C THR A 311 -21.64 18.10 2.16
N LYS A 312 -22.55 18.82 1.49
CA LYS A 312 -23.73 18.21 0.87
C LYS A 312 -23.38 17.12 -0.14
N ALA A 313 -22.27 17.31 -0.87
CA ALA A 313 -21.75 16.33 -1.82
C ALA A 313 -21.35 15.03 -1.11
N LEU A 314 -20.68 15.13 0.04
CA LEU A 314 -20.30 13.95 0.81
C LEU A 314 -21.51 13.20 1.40
N ILE A 315 -22.52 13.93 1.87
CA ILE A 315 -23.77 13.33 2.39
C ILE A 315 -24.54 12.61 1.27
N HIS A 316 -24.52 13.13 0.04
CA HIS A 316 -25.15 12.49 -1.12
C HIS A 316 -24.52 11.12 -1.44
N GLU A 317 -23.22 10.98 -1.21
CA GLU A 317 -22.48 9.74 -1.48
C GLU A 317 -22.48 8.74 -0.31
N LEU A 318 -22.99 9.13 0.86
CA LEU A 318 -23.10 8.29 2.06
C LEU A 318 -23.71 6.89 1.79
N PRO A 319 -24.81 6.74 1.01
CA PRO A 319 -25.34 5.41 0.71
C PRO A 319 -24.31 4.49 0.05
N GLY A 320 -23.45 5.01 -0.83
CA GLY A 320 -22.40 4.23 -1.48
C GLY A 320 -21.34 3.73 -0.50
N PHE A 321 -20.99 4.55 0.50
CA PHE A 321 -20.09 4.13 1.58
C PHE A 321 -20.71 3.05 2.48
N ILE A 322 -21.99 3.22 2.84
CA ILE A 322 -22.71 2.23 3.66
C ILE A 322 -22.84 0.91 2.88
N ASP A 323 -23.19 0.96 1.61
CA ASP A 323 -23.31 -0.22 0.75
C ASP A 323 -21.96 -0.94 0.58
N ALA A 324 -20.86 -0.19 0.44
CA ALA A 324 -19.51 -0.76 0.45
C ALA A 324 -19.22 -1.49 1.76
N THR A 325 -19.52 -0.89 2.91
CA THR A 325 -19.32 -1.52 4.22
C THR A 325 -20.20 -2.75 4.41
N VAL A 326 -21.51 -2.63 4.18
CA VAL A 326 -22.49 -3.71 4.36
C VAL A 326 -22.21 -4.88 3.44
N SER A 327 -21.94 -4.63 2.15
CA SER A 327 -21.67 -5.69 1.18
C SER A 327 -20.32 -6.37 1.42
N THR A 328 -19.33 -5.67 1.99
CA THR A 328 -18.03 -6.26 2.34
C THR A 328 -18.15 -7.13 3.59
N ILE A 329 -18.82 -6.63 4.62
CA ILE A 329 -19.15 -7.43 5.80
C ILE A 329 -19.92 -8.68 5.38
N ALA A 330 -20.97 -8.53 4.57
CA ALA A 330 -21.79 -9.66 4.15
C ALA A 330 -21.03 -10.67 3.29
N MET A 331 -20.15 -10.20 2.38
CA MET A 331 -19.32 -11.08 1.57
C MET A 331 -18.35 -11.91 2.42
N MET A 332 -17.73 -11.29 3.42
CA MET A 332 -16.67 -11.94 4.21
C MET A 332 -17.23 -12.82 5.32
N THR A 333 -18.35 -12.42 5.92
CA THR A 333 -18.96 -13.12 7.07
C THR A 333 -20.13 -14.03 6.68
N ASN A 334 -20.57 -13.96 5.43
CA ASN A 334 -21.75 -14.66 4.89
C ASN A 334 -23.06 -14.38 5.66
N ALA A 335 -23.11 -13.28 6.42
CA ALA A 335 -24.28 -12.86 7.18
C ALA A 335 -24.76 -11.46 6.76
N GLN A 336 -26.06 -11.21 6.86
CA GLN A 336 -26.64 -9.94 6.43
C GLN A 336 -26.57 -8.90 7.56
N ALA A 337 -26.03 -7.73 7.24
CA ALA A 337 -26.11 -6.58 8.12
C ALA A 337 -27.43 -5.83 7.91
N ILE A 338 -28.09 -5.44 9.01
CA ILE A 338 -29.34 -4.69 9.00
C ILE A 338 -29.07 -3.26 9.48
N LYS A 339 -29.52 -2.26 8.73
CA LYS A 339 -29.44 -0.86 9.14
C LYS A 339 -30.52 -0.54 10.18
N GLU A 340 -30.12 -0.12 11.38
CA GLU A 340 -31.06 0.22 12.47
C GLU A 340 -31.42 1.70 12.47
N SER A 341 -30.42 2.56 12.36
CA SER A 341 -30.57 4.00 12.53
C SER A 341 -29.57 4.78 11.66
N MET A 342 -29.84 6.07 11.44
CA MET A 342 -28.91 7.00 10.82
C MET A 342 -29.13 8.40 11.38
N ASN A 343 -28.13 8.96 12.06
CA ASN A 343 -28.22 10.25 12.74
C ASN A 343 -27.03 11.14 12.40
N ILE A 344 -27.27 12.44 12.25
CA ILE A 344 -26.21 13.45 12.11
C ILE A 344 -25.86 13.95 13.50
N GLN A 345 -24.77 13.44 14.07
CA GLN A 345 -24.37 13.69 15.44
C GLN A 345 -22.85 13.63 15.61
N THR A 346 -22.37 13.98 16.80
CA THR A 346 -21.03 13.58 17.22
C THR A 346 -21.02 12.07 17.45
N LEU A 347 -19.85 11.43 17.30
CA LEU A 347 -19.72 9.99 17.52
C LEU A 347 -20.17 9.63 18.95
N GLU A 348 -21.21 8.81 19.07
CA GLU A 348 -21.72 8.31 20.34
C GLU A 348 -21.55 6.80 20.42
N ILE A 349 -20.81 6.35 21.44
CA ILE A 349 -20.56 4.93 21.71
C ILE A 349 -21.21 4.57 23.04
N LYS A 350 -22.10 3.57 23.01
CA LYS A 350 -22.82 3.12 24.22
C LYS A 350 -22.00 2.17 25.09
N ASN A 351 -20.98 1.50 24.54
CA ASN A 351 -20.21 0.49 25.27
C ASN A 351 -18.77 0.37 24.73
N SER A 352 -17.80 1.14 25.26
CA SER A 352 -16.44 1.22 24.71
C SER A 352 -15.55 0.00 25.02
N LYS A 353 -15.74 -0.67 26.16
CA LYS A 353 -14.79 -1.68 26.69
C LYS A 353 -14.68 -3.00 25.91
N GLU A 354 -15.63 -3.31 25.05
CA GLU A 354 -15.71 -4.58 24.29
C GLU A 354 -15.75 -4.33 22.78
N GLN A 355 -15.09 -3.25 22.34
CA GLN A 355 -15.10 -2.81 20.95
C GLN A 355 -13.70 -2.50 20.43
N TYR A 356 -13.43 -2.93 19.20
CA TYR A 356 -12.32 -2.42 18.40
C TYR A 356 -12.82 -1.30 17.51
N ALA A 357 -11.93 -0.36 17.19
CA ALA A 357 -12.23 0.67 16.21
C ALA A 357 -11.17 0.68 15.10
N SER A 358 -11.57 1.15 13.94
CA SER A 358 -10.64 1.43 12.85
C SER A 358 -11.10 2.64 12.07
N SER A 359 -10.14 3.40 11.55
CA SER A 359 -10.40 4.60 10.77
C SER A 359 -9.60 4.60 9.47
N ILE A 360 -10.23 5.09 8.40
CA ILE A 360 -9.60 5.25 7.10
C ILE A 360 -9.99 6.60 6.51
N GLY A 361 -9.00 7.32 5.99
CA GLY A 361 -9.18 8.61 5.36
C GLY A 361 -9.31 8.45 3.86
N PHE A 362 -10.06 9.37 3.24
CA PHE A 362 -10.15 9.48 1.80
C PHE A 362 -10.05 10.94 1.39
N TYR A 363 -9.47 11.21 0.22
CA TYR A 363 -9.16 12.57 -0.25
C TYR A 363 -9.09 12.67 -1.77
N GLY A 364 -9.33 13.85 -2.33
CA GLY A 364 -9.40 14.09 -3.78
C GLY A 364 -10.53 15.06 -4.10
N ASP A 365 -11.42 14.67 -5.02
CA ASP A 365 -12.65 15.41 -5.32
C ASP A 365 -13.60 15.48 -4.10
N LEU A 366 -13.53 14.47 -3.24
CA LEU A 366 -14.19 14.38 -1.95
C LEU A 366 -13.13 14.03 -0.90
N ASP A 367 -13.24 14.65 0.28
CA ASP A 367 -12.38 14.35 1.42
C ASP A 367 -13.19 14.11 2.69
N GLY A 368 -12.69 13.18 3.49
CA GLY A 368 -13.27 12.83 4.78
C GLY A 368 -12.63 11.59 5.37
N MET A 369 -13.26 11.07 6.42
CA MET A 369 -12.80 9.91 7.16
C MET A 369 -13.98 9.03 7.51
N ILE A 370 -13.77 7.73 7.35
CA ILE A 370 -14.68 6.68 7.80
C ILE A 370 -14.11 6.11 9.08
N ILE A 371 -14.94 6.00 10.11
CA ILE A 371 -14.66 5.29 11.35
C ILE A 371 -15.62 4.11 11.43
N LEU A 372 -15.08 2.93 11.70
CA LEU A 372 -15.83 1.70 11.90
C LEU A 372 -15.57 1.19 13.31
N ILE A 373 -16.63 0.86 14.05
CA ILE A 373 -16.53 0.34 15.42
C ILE A 373 -17.21 -1.01 15.48
N PHE A 374 -16.43 -2.01 15.87
CA PHE A 374 -16.81 -3.41 15.86
C PHE A 374 -16.82 -3.95 17.30
N PRO A 375 -17.85 -4.70 17.71
CA PRO A 375 -17.74 -5.55 18.89
C PRO A 375 -16.57 -6.52 18.71
N LYS A 376 -15.76 -6.75 19.74
CA LYS A 376 -14.59 -7.64 19.67
C LYS A 376 -14.96 -9.00 19.07
N LYS A 377 -16.09 -9.57 19.49
CA LYS A 377 -16.62 -10.85 18.95
C LYS A 377 -16.83 -10.84 17.42
N VAL A 378 -17.36 -9.74 16.86
CA VAL A 378 -17.61 -9.64 15.41
C VAL A 378 -16.30 -9.43 14.66
N ALA A 379 -15.40 -8.59 15.20
CA ALA A 379 -14.08 -8.37 14.63
C ALA A 379 -13.25 -9.66 14.63
N THR A 380 -13.20 -10.40 15.75
CA THR A 380 -12.52 -11.69 15.84
C THR A 380 -13.07 -12.66 14.79
N LYS A 381 -14.39 -12.82 14.70
CA LYS A 381 -15.00 -13.70 13.68
C LYS A 381 -14.69 -13.26 12.24
N ALA A 382 -14.69 -11.96 11.95
CA ALA A 382 -14.29 -11.44 10.65
C ALA A 382 -12.80 -11.69 10.35
N CYS A 383 -11.94 -11.59 11.37
CA CYS A 383 -10.51 -11.88 11.27
C CYS A 383 -10.24 -13.38 11.11
N GLU A 384 -10.91 -14.25 11.85
CA GLU A 384 -10.83 -15.71 11.69
C GLU A 384 -11.16 -16.13 10.25
N LEU A 385 -12.13 -15.49 9.62
CA LEU A 385 -12.51 -15.73 8.23
C LEU A 385 -11.48 -15.20 7.22
N LEU A 386 -10.71 -14.16 7.59
CA LEU A 386 -9.62 -13.60 6.77
C LEU A 386 -8.32 -14.40 6.88
N ILE A 387 -7.95 -14.79 8.11
CA ILE A 387 -6.72 -15.51 8.44
C ILE A 387 -6.88 -17.03 8.17
N GLY A 388 -8.11 -17.57 8.32
CA GLY A 388 -8.43 -18.98 8.11
C GLY A 388 -8.21 -19.89 9.32
N GLU A 389 -7.88 -19.32 10.48
CA GLU A 389 -7.66 -20.02 11.75
C GLU A 389 -8.17 -19.18 12.94
N GLU A 390 -8.57 -19.86 14.02
CA GLU A 390 -8.86 -19.20 15.30
C GLU A 390 -7.57 -18.61 15.87
N ASN A 391 -7.53 -17.28 15.97
CA ASN A 391 -6.42 -16.58 16.56
C ASN A 391 -6.91 -15.64 17.67
N ASN A 392 -6.38 -15.84 18.88
CA ASN A 392 -6.69 -15.04 20.06
C ASN A 392 -5.64 -13.94 20.31
N ASP A 393 -4.63 -13.81 19.45
CA ASP A 393 -3.67 -12.73 19.51
C ASP A 393 -4.31 -11.41 19.06
N GLU A 394 -4.41 -10.46 20.00
CA GLU A 394 -5.03 -9.15 19.78
C GLU A 394 -4.28 -8.35 18.70
N GLU A 395 -2.96 -8.49 18.58
CA GLU A 395 -2.17 -7.83 17.52
C GLU A 395 -2.55 -8.38 16.14
N ALA A 396 -2.66 -9.69 15.99
CA ALA A 396 -3.08 -10.34 14.73
C ALA A 396 -4.53 -10.00 14.33
N ILE A 397 -5.42 -9.88 15.31
CA ILE A 397 -6.81 -9.43 15.08
C ILE A 397 -6.82 -7.98 14.58
N LEU A 398 -6.03 -7.09 15.21
CA LEU A 398 -5.95 -5.69 14.79
C LEU A 398 -5.35 -5.54 13.39
N ASP A 399 -4.32 -6.30 13.04
CA ASP A 399 -3.74 -6.28 11.69
C ASP A 399 -4.75 -6.77 10.64
N SER A 400 -5.48 -7.84 10.95
CA SER A 400 -6.52 -8.36 10.07
C SER A 400 -7.71 -7.42 9.93
N LEU A 401 -8.07 -6.71 11.01
CA LEU A 401 -9.07 -5.66 10.98
C LEU A 401 -8.62 -4.48 10.10
N ALA A 402 -7.32 -4.17 10.09
CA ALA A 402 -6.76 -3.15 9.21
C ALA A 402 -6.97 -3.55 7.75
N GLU A 403 -6.64 -4.79 7.37
CA GLU A 403 -6.89 -5.30 6.02
C GLU A 403 -8.39 -5.26 5.67
N PHE A 404 -9.25 -5.63 6.61
CA PHE A 404 -10.70 -5.56 6.43
C PHE A 404 -11.19 -4.14 6.11
N VAL A 405 -10.74 -3.14 6.87
CA VAL A 405 -11.12 -1.74 6.65
C VAL A 405 -10.50 -1.18 5.36
N ASN A 406 -9.29 -1.64 5.00
CA ASN A 406 -8.66 -1.28 3.74
C ASN A 406 -9.50 -1.73 2.54
N ILE A 407 -10.09 -2.93 2.59
CA ILE A 407 -11.01 -3.44 1.56
C ILE A 407 -12.27 -2.57 1.47
N ILE A 408 -12.84 -2.17 2.61
CA ILE A 408 -14.00 -1.26 2.64
C ILE A 408 -13.64 0.08 1.97
N GLY A 409 -12.48 0.65 2.32
CA GLY A 409 -11.98 1.89 1.71
C GLY A 409 -11.78 1.75 0.21
N GLY A 410 -11.18 0.64 -0.25
CA GLY A 410 -10.99 0.33 -1.66
C GLY A 410 -12.31 0.24 -2.43
N ARG A 411 -13.33 -0.43 -1.86
CA ARG A 411 -14.66 -0.51 -2.50
C ARG A 411 -15.36 0.83 -2.53
N ALA A 412 -15.26 1.62 -1.47
CA ALA A 412 -15.78 2.98 -1.45
C ALA A 412 -15.13 3.83 -2.56
N LYS A 413 -13.79 3.76 -2.70
CA LYS A 413 -13.04 4.40 -3.78
C LYS A 413 -13.54 3.97 -5.16
N ALA A 414 -13.75 2.67 -5.38
CA ALA A 414 -14.25 2.15 -6.65
C ALA A 414 -15.65 2.69 -7.01
N LEU A 415 -16.59 2.65 -6.05
CA LEU A 415 -17.96 3.17 -6.24
C LEU A 415 -17.98 4.68 -6.53
N LEU A 416 -17.13 5.44 -5.86
CA LEU A 416 -16.96 6.87 -6.13
C LEU A 416 -16.37 7.10 -7.52
N GLY A 417 -15.42 6.26 -7.94
CA GLY A 417 -14.83 6.27 -9.28
C GLY A 417 -15.86 6.06 -10.40
N GLU A 418 -16.81 5.14 -10.22
CA GLU A 418 -17.94 4.93 -11.16
C GLU A 418 -18.78 6.20 -11.34
N LYS A 419 -18.92 6.98 -10.26
CA LYS A 419 -19.60 8.29 -10.26
C LYS A 419 -18.71 9.45 -10.69
N LYS A 420 -17.52 9.16 -11.23
CA LYS A 420 -16.51 10.11 -11.72
C LYS A 420 -15.85 10.96 -10.62
N HIS A 421 -15.92 10.54 -9.36
CA HIS A 421 -15.12 11.14 -8.29
C HIS A 421 -13.76 10.46 -8.23
N ARG A 422 -12.69 11.24 -8.37
CA ARG A 422 -11.31 10.79 -8.19
C ARG A 422 -10.94 10.96 -6.72
N VAL A 423 -10.82 9.84 -6.03
CA VAL A 423 -10.52 9.79 -4.60
C VAL A 423 -9.41 8.77 -4.36
N ASP A 424 -8.45 9.13 -3.51
CA ASP A 424 -7.44 8.24 -2.95
C ASP A 424 -7.76 7.97 -1.47
N ILE A 425 -7.24 6.87 -0.94
CA ILE A 425 -7.45 6.43 0.44
C ILE A 425 -6.12 6.33 1.19
N THR A 426 -6.16 6.53 2.51
CA THR A 426 -5.01 6.26 3.38
C THR A 426 -4.96 4.79 3.76
N LEU A 427 -3.84 4.34 4.33
CA LEU A 427 -3.85 3.11 5.11
C LEU A 427 -4.78 3.26 6.34
N PRO A 428 -5.46 2.19 6.77
CA PRO A 428 -6.32 2.23 7.94
C PRO A 428 -5.49 2.23 9.22
N ARG A 429 -5.98 2.93 10.24
CA ARG A 429 -5.49 2.85 11.61
C ARG A 429 -6.45 1.98 12.42
N THR A 430 -5.92 1.11 13.26
CA THR A 430 -6.70 0.23 14.14
C THR A 430 -6.44 0.56 15.60
N TYR A 431 -7.46 0.36 16.41
CA TYR A 431 -7.49 0.76 17.82
C TYR A 431 -8.00 -0.42 18.65
N ALA A 432 -7.18 -0.85 19.60
CA ALA A 432 -7.54 -1.87 20.58
C ALA A 432 -8.66 -1.41 21.52
N ASP A 433 -8.72 -0.10 21.76
CA ASP A 433 -9.70 0.56 22.62
C ASP A 433 -10.27 1.82 21.94
N VAL A 434 -11.59 1.99 22.05
CA VAL A 434 -12.34 3.06 21.42
C VAL A 434 -12.05 4.42 22.08
N ASP A 435 -11.62 4.43 23.34
CA ASP A 435 -11.31 5.68 24.05
C ASP A 435 -10.14 6.44 23.37
N SER A 436 -9.16 5.72 22.84
CA SER A 436 -8.05 6.30 22.04
C SER A 436 -8.52 6.91 20.70
N LEU A 437 -9.60 6.38 20.13
CA LEU A 437 -10.23 6.95 18.93
C LEU A 437 -11.12 8.15 19.28
N LEU A 438 -11.78 8.14 20.45
CA LEU A 438 -12.62 9.25 20.90
C LEU A 438 -11.83 10.55 21.02
N GLU A 439 -10.57 10.53 21.45
CA GLU A 439 -9.72 11.74 21.46
C GLU A 439 -9.52 12.36 20.07
N MET A 440 -9.52 11.53 19.02
CA MET A 440 -9.36 11.95 17.62
C MET A 440 -10.69 12.41 16.99
N ALA A 441 -11.79 11.72 17.32
CA ALA A 441 -13.13 12.01 16.82
C ALA A 441 -13.89 13.08 17.64
N GLN A 442 -13.37 13.45 18.82
CA GLN A 442 -14.02 14.37 19.76
C GLN A 442 -14.40 15.69 19.06
N ASN A 443 -15.66 16.09 19.24
CA ASN A 443 -16.28 17.30 18.68
C ASN A 443 -16.42 17.35 17.14
N ARG A 444 -16.11 16.28 16.40
CA ARG A 444 -16.41 16.22 14.96
C ARG A 444 -17.86 15.82 14.73
N LYS A 445 -18.61 16.66 13.99
CA LYS A 445 -19.95 16.29 13.52
C LYS A 445 -19.83 15.38 12.32
N GLY A 446 -20.45 14.21 12.41
CA GLY A 446 -20.48 13.22 11.34
C GLY A 446 -21.89 12.67 11.11
N VAL A 447 -21.97 11.65 10.26
CA VAL A 447 -23.16 10.81 10.13
C VAL A 447 -22.85 9.46 10.77
N GLN A 448 -23.56 9.14 11.85
CA GLN A 448 -23.52 7.84 12.51
C GLN A 448 -24.62 6.96 11.92
N VAL A 449 -24.25 5.72 11.60
CA VAL A 449 -25.16 4.67 11.13
C VAL A 449 -24.95 3.46 12.02
N ASP A 450 -25.99 3.12 12.78
CA ASP A 450 -25.98 1.91 13.59
C ASP A 450 -26.44 0.73 12.72
N LEU A 451 -25.59 -0.29 12.61
CA LEU A 451 -25.89 -1.54 11.93
C LEU A 451 -25.98 -2.65 12.96
N ARG A 452 -26.82 -3.65 12.70
CA ARG A 452 -26.90 -4.88 13.49
C ARG A 452 -26.42 -6.06 12.67
N PHE A 453 -25.56 -6.87 13.27
CA PHE A 453 -24.95 -8.04 12.67
C PHE A 453 -25.01 -9.21 13.65
N GLU A 454 -25.74 -10.28 13.30
CA GLU A 454 -25.94 -11.46 14.18
C GLU A 454 -26.33 -11.11 15.63
N GLY A 455 -27.14 -10.07 15.81
CA GLY A 455 -27.57 -9.59 17.14
C GLY A 455 -26.58 -8.67 17.86
N SER A 456 -25.42 -8.37 17.27
CA SER A 456 -24.42 -7.44 17.79
C SER A 456 -24.48 -6.09 17.08
N SER A 457 -24.21 -5.00 17.80
CA SER A 457 -24.26 -3.62 17.27
C SER A 457 -22.92 -3.20 16.69
N PHE A 458 -22.93 -2.74 15.45
CA PHE A 458 -21.78 -2.20 14.71
C PHE A 458 -22.05 -0.73 14.38
N ILE A 459 -21.03 0.13 14.45
CA ILE A 459 -21.19 1.56 14.15
C ILE A 459 -20.34 1.91 12.94
N PHE A 460 -20.97 2.50 11.94
CA PHE A 460 -20.31 3.22 10.86
C PHE A 460 -20.44 4.72 11.12
N PHE A 461 -19.34 5.47 11.05
CA PHE A 461 -19.35 6.91 11.24
C PHE A 461 -18.55 7.61 10.14
N LEU A 462 -19.21 8.50 9.39
CA LEU A 462 -18.57 9.31 8.36
C LEU A 462 -18.39 10.74 8.87
N THR A 463 -17.17 11.25 8.80
CA THR A 463 -16.83 12.60 9.25
C THR A 463 -15.80 13.25 8.33
N ARG A 464 -15.42 14.49 8.61
CA ARG A 464 -14.40 15.23 7.85
C ARG A 464 -13.31 15.80 8.76
#